data_AF-A0A7Y3E333-F1
#
_entry.id   AF-A0A7Y3E333-F1
#
_cell.length_a   1.000
_cell.length_b   1.000
_cell.length_c   1.000
_cell.angle_alpha   90.00
_cell.angle_beta   90.00
_cell.angle_gamma   90.00
#
_symmetry.space_group_name_H-M   'P 1'
#
loop_
_entity.id
_entity.type
_entity.pdbx_description
1 polymer ?
#
loop_
_entity_poly.entity_id
_entity_poly.type
_entity_poly.pdbx_seq_one_letter_code
_entity_poly.pdbx_strand_id
1 'polypeptide(L)'
;APAGTVDLFTDLVQPFLKAPHPDFRIQEMTIYNLDDELEQDDEVTKAYNKSLLYLVSRAFEEETPEKILGMEKYSKTVERRILPRLTIHYAPSPRVTMSETHGGFDNDLKTMNHVLKRVCGGDPRKPFTEESLDY
;
A
#
# COMPACT_ATOMS: atom_id res chain seq x y z
N ALA A 1 -0.17 -4.63 -1.38
CA ALA A 1 -1.10 -3.47 -1.38
C ALA A 1 -2.52 -3.87 -0.97
N PRO A 2 -3.41 -2.95 -0.56
CA PRO A 2 -4.79 -3.28 -0.18
C PRO A 2 -5.63 -3.73 -1.38
N ALA A 3 -6.24 -4.91 -1.27
CA ALA A 3 -7.20 -5.42 -2.27
C ALA A 3 -8.63 -4.89 -2.08
N GLY A 4 -8.87 -3.97 -1.14
CA GLY A 4 -10.18 -3.35 -0.94
C GLY A 4 -10.49 -2.27 -1.97
N THR A 5 -11.78 -2.07 -2.25
CA THR A 5 -12.25 -1.05 -3.20
C THR A 5 -12.01 0.37 -2.66
N VAL A 6 -11.93 1.35 -3.56
CA VAL A 6 -11.87 2.77 -3.20
C VAL A 6 -13.13 3.20 -2.42
N ASP A 7 -14.28 2.62 -2.74
CA ASP A 7 -15.54 2.91 -2.06
C ASP A 7 -15.54 2.36 -0.63
N LEU A 8 -15.09 1.12 -0.42
CA LEU A 8 -14.90 0.55 0.92
C LEU A 8 -13.98 1.41 1.78
N PHE A 9 -12.88 1.90 1.20
CA PHE A 9 -11.99 2.84 1.89
C PHE A 9 -12.69 4.16 2.22
N THR A 10 -13.47 4.69 1.28
CA THR A 10 -14.19 5.96 1.43
C THR A 10 -15.24 5.88 2.52
N ASP A 11 -15.98 4.78 2.59
CA ASP A 11 -17.11 4.64 3.51
C ASP A 11 -16.67 4.22 4.91
N LEU A 12 -15.68 3.31 5.00
CA LEU A 12 -15.32 2.70 6.28
C LEU A 12 -14.06 3.28 6.92
N VAL A 13 -13.09 3.77 6.12
CA VAL A 13 -11.77 4.17 6.64
C VAL A 13 -11.62 5.69 6.68
N GLN A 14 -12.03 6.41 5.63
CA GLN A 14 -11.91 7.87 5.59
C GLN A 14 -12.55 8.60 6.78
N PRO A 15 -13.70 8.19 7.35
CA PRO A 15 -14.26 8.86 8.52
C PRO A 15 -13.26 8.93 9.69
N PHE A 16 -12.52 7.85 9.96
CA PHE A 16 -11.51 7.81 11.03
C PHE A 16 -10.24 8.59 10.69
N LEU A 17 -9.94 8.79 9.40
CA LEU A 17 -8.86 9.67 8.93
C LEU A 17 -9.24 11.15 8.94
N LYS A 18 -10.54 11.48 9.05
CA LYS A 18 -11.06 12.85 9.18
C LYS A 18 -11.44 13.21 10.62
N ALA A 19 -11.74 12.22 11.46
CA ALA A 19 -12.16 12.41 12.85
C ALA A 19 -11.18 13.31 13.64
N PRO A 20 -11.67 14.38 14.31
CA PRO A 20 -10.84 15.28 15.09
C PRO A 20 -10.40 14.64 16.42
N HIS A 21 -9.44 15.26 17.12
CA HIS A 21 -9.18 14.95 18.53
C HIS A 21 -10.28 15.61 19.40
N PRO A 22 -10.77 15.00 20.51
CA PRO A 22 -10.32 13.77 21.16
C PRO A 22 -10.97 12.48 20.66
N ASP A 23 -11.82 12.54 19.64
CA ASP A 23 -12.51 11.36 19.12
C ASP A 23 -11.51 10.30 18.65
N PHE A 24 -11.94 9.05 18.70
CA PHE A 24 -11.17 7.94 18.15
C PHE A 24 -10.89 8.19 16.67
N ARG A 25 -9.62 8.09 16.29
CA ARG A 25 -9.16 8.45 14.96
C ARG A 25 -7.92 7.66 14.56
N ILE A 26 -7.73 7.42 13.27
CA ILE A 26 -6.50 6.85 12.73
C ILE A 26 -5.43 7.94 12.72
N GLN A 27 -4.43 7.85 13.60
CA GLN A 27 -3.41 8.89 13.72
C GLN A 27 -2.59 9.06 12.43
N GLU A 28 -2.29 7.97 11.74
CA GLU A 28 -1.55 7.97 10.49
C GLU A 28 -1.85 6.68 9.71
N MET A 29 -1.95 6.76 8.38
CA MET A 29 -2.08 5.61 7.49
C MET A 29 -1.09 5.74 6.34
N THR A 30 -0.27 4.70 6.15
CA THR A 30 0.61 4.59 4.99
C THR A 30 0.32 3.33 4.20
N ILE A 31 0.23 3.50 2.89
CA ILE A 31 0.02 2.43 1.92
C ILE A 31 1.23 2.38 1.00
N TYR A 32 1.73 1.18 0.73
CA TYR A 32 2.75 0.90 -0.28
C TYR A 32 2.09 0.14 -1.42
N ASN A 33 2.10 0.75 -2.60
CA ASN A 33 1.58 0.21 -3.83
C ASN A 33 2.72 0.10 -4.86
N LEU A 34 2.52 -0.71 -5.89
CA LEU A 34 3.32 -0.63 -7.11
C LEU A 34 2.81 0.55 -7.96
N ASP A 35 3.66 1.11 -8.81
CA ASP A 35 3.16 1.89 -9.94
C ASP A 35 2.40 0.99 -10.94
N ASP A 36 1.68 1.57 -11.90
CA ASP A 36 0.84 0.76 -12.78
C ASP A 36 1.62 -0.16 -13.74
N GLU A 37 2.89 0.13 -14.03
CA GLU A 37 3.76 -0.71 -14.87
C GLU A 37 4.16 -1.96 -14.10
N LEU A 38 4.77 -1.79 -12.91
CA LEU A 38 5.11 -2.89 -12.02
C LEU A 38 3.87 -3.67 -11.57
N GLU A 39 2.73 -3.01 -11.38
CA GLU A 39 1.48 -3.69 -11.06
C GLU A 39 1.02 -4.62 -12.19
N GLN A 40 1.23 -4.27 -13.46
CA GLN A 40 0.86 -5.17 -14.56
C GLN A 40 1.84 -6.33 -14.72
N ASP A 41 3.11 -6.10 -14.40
CA ASP A 41 4.20 -7.08 -14.46
C ASP A 41 4.29 -7.97 -13.21
N ASP A 42 3.56 -7.65 -12.14
CA ASP A 42 3.52 -8.44 -10.90
C ASP A 42 2.97 -9.86 -11.16
N GLU A 43 3.69 -10.86 -10.66
CA GLU A 43 3.32 -12.27 -10.78
C GLU A 43 3.12 -12.88 -9.38
N VAL A 44 1.90 -13.34 -9.10
CA VAL A 44 1.49 -13.78 -7.76
C VAL A 44 1.93 -15.21 -7.47
N THR A 45 1.80 -16.09 -8.47
CA THR A 45 2.21 -17.49 -8.34
C THR A 45 2.69 -18.01 -9.70
N LYS A 46 3.49 -19.08 -9.71
CA LYS A 46 3.87 -19.77 -10.96
C LYS A 46 2.68 -20.34 -11.75
N ALA A 47 1.50 -20.44 -11.13
CA ALA A 47 0.26 -20.88 -11.78
C ALA A 47 -0.55 -19.69 -12.34
N TYR A 48 -0.27 -18.48 -11.89
CA TYR A 48 -0.94 -17.24 -12.28
C TYR A 48 0.09 -16.10 -12.38
N ASN A 49 0.63 -15.94 -13.59
CA ASN A 49 1.71 -14.99 -13.92
C ASN A 49 1.13 -13.62 -14.31
N LYS A 50 0.21 -13.10 -13.50
CA LYS A 50 -0.42 -11.78 -13.64
C LYS A 50 -0.72 -11.21 -12.26
N SER A 51 -0.98 -9.90 -12.17
CA SER A 51 -1.25 -9.25 -10.88
C SER A 51 -2.52 -9.75 -10.19
N LEU A 52 -2.40 -9.94 -8.88
CA LEU A 52 -3.53 -10.32 -8.03
C LEU A 52 -4.59 -9.23 -8.02
N LEU A 53 -4.19 -7.96 -7.99
CA LEU A 53 -5.16 -6.87 -7.92
C LEU A 53 -5.92 -6.71 -9.24
N TYR A 54 -5.27 -6.96 -10.37
CA TYR A 54 -5.95 -7.05 -11.65
C TYR A 54 -6.91 -8.25 -11.72
N LEU A 55 -6.56 -9.39 -11.13
CA LEU A 55 -7.48 -10.53 -10.99
C LEU A 55 -8.70 -10.16 -10.14
N VAL A 56 -8.48 -9.60 -8.95
CA VAL A 56 -9.55 -9.19 -8.03
C VAL A 56 -10.47 -8.17 -8.71
N SER A 57 -9.90 -7.08 -9.22
CA SER A 57 -10.61 -6.00 -9.91
C SER A 57 -11.49 -6.50 -11.06
N ARG A 58 -11.02 -7.49 -11.84
CA ARG A 58 -11.69 -7.91 -13.09
C ARG A 58 -12.50 -9.20 -12.98
N ALA A 59 -12.40 -9.95 -11.89
CA ALA A 59 -13.01 -11.27 -11.80
C ALA A 59 -13.66 -11.61 -10.45
N PHE A 60 -13.25 -10.99 -9.34
CA PHE A 60 -13.72 -11.39 -8.00
C PHE A 60 -14.55 -10.34 -7.26
N GLU A 61 -14.66 -9.12 -7.80
CA GLU A 61 -15.59 -8.11 -7.29
C GLU A 61 -16.98 -8.28 -7.92
N GLU A 62 -18.02 -7.79 -7.23
CA GLU A 62 -19.42 -7.90 -7.69
C GLU A 62 -19.62 -7.13 -9.01
N GLU A 63 -19.08 -5.92 -9.09
CA GLU A 63 -19.00 -5.12 -10.30
C GLU A 63 -17.60 -5.24 -10.90
N THR A 64 -17.50 -5.33 -12.23
CA THR A 64 -16.20 -5.48 -12.91
C THR A 64 -16.06 -4.54 -14.11
N PRO A 65 -14.90 -3.89 -14.31
CA PRO A 65 -13.77 -3.83 -13.39
C PRO A 65 -14.03 -2.89 -12.20
N GLU A 66 -13.72 -3.33 -10.98
CA GLU A 66 -13.82 -2.50 -9.77
C GLU A 66 -12.52 -1.72 -9.49
N LYS A 67 -12.65 -0.56 -8.86
CA LYS A 67 -11.58 0.34 -8.48
C LYS A 67 -10.94 -0.13 -7.17
N ILE A 68 -9.86 -0.88 -7.27
CA ILE A 68 -9.10 -1.35 -6.10
C ILE A 68 -8.10 -0.29 -5.61
N LEU A 69 -8.14 0.03 -4.32
CA LEU A 69 -7.29 1.04 -3.68
C LEU A 69 -5.79 0.73 -3.83
N GLY A 70 -5.42 -0.55 -3.88
CA GLY A 70 -4.04 -0.98 -4.03
C GLY A 70 -3.42 -0.66 -5.40
N MET A 71 -4.22 -0.27 -6.39
CA MET A 71 -3.73 0.05 -7.74
C MET A 71 -3.45 1.56 -7.86
N GLU A 72 -2.33 1.93 -8.48
CA GLU A 72 -1.94 3.34 -8.64
C GLU A 72 -3.02 4.17 -9.34
N LYS A 73 -3.53 3.67 -10.47
CA LYS A 73 -4.54 4.37 -11.29
C LYS A 73 -5.83 4.71 -10.54
N TYR A 74 -6.20 3.91 -9.53
CA TYR A 74 -7.41 4.13 -8.73
C TYR A 74 -7.11 4.89 -7.44
N SER A 75 -6.00 4.61 -6.75
CA SER A 75 -5.60 5.36 -5.55
C SER A 75 -5.33 6.85 -5.81
N LYS A 76 -4.98 7.22 -7.05
CA LYS A 76 -4.85 8.63 -7.47
C LYS A 76 -6.18 9.41 -7.46
N THR A 77 -7.33 8.74 -7.47
CA THR A 77 -8.66 9.40 -7.42
C THR A 77 -9.05 9.83 -6.01
N VAL A 78 -8.39 9.31 -4.98
CA VAL A 78 -8.62 9.68 -3.59
C VAL A 78 -8.12 11.11 -3.33
N GLU A 79 -9.00 12.00 -2.87
CA GLU A 79 -8.65 13.39 -2.59
C GLU A 79 -7.76 13.51 -1.35
N ARG A 80 -6.43 13.50 -1.55
CA ARG A 80 -5.46 13.56 -0.45
C ARG A 80 -5.49 14.87 0.35
N ARG A 81 -5.97 15.97 -0.25
CA ARG A 81 -6.05 17.29 0.41
C ARG A 81 -6.96 17.28 1.64
N ILE A 82 -8.00 16.44 1.61
CA ILE A 82 -8.94 16.29 2.73
C ILE A 82 -8.57 15.11 3.65
N LEU A 83 -7.43 14.45 3.41
CA LEU A 83 -6.91 13.30 4.16
C LEU A 83 -5.44 13.52 4.53
N PRO A 84 -5.11 14.52 5.38
CA PRO A 84 -3.71 14.89 5.68
C PRO A 84 -2.91 13.79 6.40
N ARG A 85 -3.59 12.74 6.89
CA ARG A 85 -3.01 11.59 7.60
C ARG A 85 -2.80 10.37 6.71
N LEU A 86 -3.17 10.45 5.44
CA LEU A 86 -2.98 9.39 4.46
C LEU A 86 -1.73 9.68 3.62
N THR A 87 -0.80 8.73 3.60
CA THR A 87 0.33 8.73 2.67
C THR A 87 0.29 7.46 1.82
N ILE A 88 0.42 7.60 0.50
CA ILE A 88 0.55 6.46 -0.41
C ILE A 88 1.86 6.60 -1.15
N HIS A 89 2.72 5.60 -1.02
CA HIS A 89 3.97 5.48 -1.76
C HIS A 89 3.79 4.47 -2.90
N TYR A 90 4.43 4.77 -4.01
CA TYR A 90 4.50 3.89 -5.18
C TYR A 90 5.94 3.44 -5.33
N ALA A 91 6.15 2.14 -5.48
CA ALA A 91 7.43 1.59 -5.91
C ALA A 91 7.59 1.76 -7.43
N PRO A 92 8.80 2.03 -7.93
CA PRO A 92 10.03 2.23 -7.17
C PRO A 92 10.12 3.66 -6.58
N SER A 93 10.57 3.76 -5.34
CA SER A 93 10.84 5.00 -4.63
C SER A 93 12.19 4.91 -3.90
N PRO A 94 13.24 5.60 -4.38
CA PRO A 94 14.61 5.43 -3.88
C PRO A 94 14.81 5.63 -2.38
N ARG A 95 13.90 6.33 -1.70
CA ARG A 95 13.95 6.58 -0.25
C ARG A 95 12.99 5.72 0.58
N VAL A 96 12.02 5.06 -0.05
CA VAL A 96 10.90 4.43 0.65
C VAL A 96 10.77 2.95 0.34
N THR A 97 10.84 2.57 -0.93
CA THR A 97 10.63 1.18 -1.35
C THR A 97 11.26 0.93 -2.72
N MET A 98 11.96 -0.19 -2.91
CA MET A 98 12.39 -0.64 -4.24
C MET A 98 11.73 -1.96 -4.65
N SER A 99 10.61 -2.33 -4.01
CA SER A 99 9.92 -3.57 -4.36
C SER A 99 9.40 -3.54 -5.80
N GLU A 100 9.62 -4.62 -6.53
CA GLU A 100 9.08 -4.80 -7.90
C GLU A 100 7.81 -5.65 -7.93
N THR A 101 7.47 -6.29 -6.80
CA THR A 101 6.28 -7.15 -6.66
C THR A 101 5.52 -6.84 -5.37
N HIS A 102 4.25 -7.27 -5.26
CA HIS A 102 3.50 -7.12 -4.00
C HIS A 102 4.07 -7.99 -2.88
N GLY A 103 4.54 -9.19 -3.23
CA GLY A 103 5.18 -10.11 -2.29
C GLY A 103 6.62 -9.74 -1.93
N GLY A 104 7.19 -8.70 -2.55
CA GLY A 104 8.54 -8.23 -2.25
C GLY A 104 8.60 -7.14 -1.18
N PHE A 105 7.47 -6.54 -0.79
CA PHE A 105 7.47 -5.41 0.14
C PHE A 105 8.00 -5.76 1.54
N ASP A 106 7.79 -6.98 2.02
CA ASP A 106 8.26 -7.48 3.31
C ASP A 106 9.74 -7.90 3.27
N ASN A 107 10.28 -8.19 2.08
CA ASN A 107 11.70 -8.49 1.86
C ASN A 107 12.51 -7.26 1.43
N ASP A 108 11.85 -6.17 1.02
CA ASP A 108 12.52 -4.93 0.59
C ASP A 108 13.04 -4.14 1.80
N LEU A 109 14.36 -4.06 1.88
CA LEU A 109 15.10 -3.38 2.95
C LEU A 109 14.63 -1.94 3.19
N LYS A 110 14.30 -1.20 2.11
CA LYS A 110 13.83 0.19 2.23
C LYS A 110 12.43 0.26 2.80
N THR A 111 11.52 -0.59 2.31
CA THR A 111 10.14 -0.67 2.81
C THR A 111 10.13 -0.98 4.30
N MET A 112 10.85 -2.03 4.71
CA MET A 112 10.86 -2.48 6.10
C MET A 112 11.50 -1.44 7.04
N ASN A 113 12.58 -0.79 6.62
CA ASN A 113 13.16 0.30 7.42
C ASN A 113 12.29 1.57 7.44
N HIS A 114 11.56 1.86 6.36
CA HIS A 114 10.60 2.96 6.34
C HIS A 114 9.42 2.69 7.28
N VAL A 115 8.87 1.47 7.29
CA VAL A 115 7.86 1.02 8.27
C VAL A 115 8.40 1.13 9.69
N LEU A 116 9.59 0.58 9.95
CA LEU A 116 10.18 0.56 11.29
C LEU A 116 10.41 1.97 11.85
N LYS A 117 10.93 2.89 11.03
CA LYS A 117 11.12 4.29 11.41
C LYS A 117 9.82 4.97 11.83
N ARG A 118 8.72 4.66 11.12
CA ARG A 118 7.39 5.21 11.43
C ARG A 118 6.83 4.64 12.73
N VAL A 119 6.96 3.33 12.94
CA VAL A 119 6.54 2.67 14.19
C VAL A 119 7.33 3.20 15.40
N CYS A 120 8.63 3.43 15.24
CA CYS A 120 9.48 3.99 16.30
C CYS A 120 9.32 5.50 16.49
N GLY A 121 8.62 6.21 15.59
CA GLY A 121 8.53 7.67 15.59
C GLY A 121 9.87 8.39 15.34
N GLY A 122 10.85 7.70 14.75
CA GLY A 122 12.22 8.19 14.61
C GLY A 122 13.20 7.09 14.16
N ASP A 123 14.48 7.44 14.06
CA ASP A 123 15.49 6.49 13.58
C ASP A 123 15.62 5.29 14.54
N PRO A 124 15.44 4.05 14.03
CA PRO A 124 15.45 2.87 14.88
C PRO A 124 16.86 2.56 15.38
N ARG A 125 16.97 2.09 16.63
CA ARG A 125 18.26 1.67 17.22
C ARG A 125 18.88 0.47 16.51
N LYS A 126 18.04 -0.40 15.94
CA LYS A 126 18.41 -1.60 15.19
C LYS A 126 17.58 -1.64 13.91
N PRO A 127 18.06 -1.04 12.81
CA PRO A 127 17.39 -1.15 11.51
C PRO A 127 17.46 -2.60 11.00
N PHE A 128 16.56 -2.95 10.09
CA PHE A 128 16.69 -4.18 9.31
C PHE A 128 17.94 -4.08 8.43
N THR A 129 18.62 -5.21 8.26
CA THR A 129 19.70 -5.48 7.30
C THR A 129 19.23 -6.49 6.27
N GLU A 130 19.97 -6.65 5.17
CA GLU A 130 19.68 -7.70 4.17
C GLU A 130 19.63 -9.09 4.83
N GLU A 131 20.60 -9.41 5.69
CA GLU A 131 20.64 -10.67 6.46
C GLU A 131 19.40 -10.86 7.35
N SER A 132 18.85 -9.79 7.92
CA SER A 132 17.66 -9.91 8.78
C SER A 132 16.35 -10.15 8.01
N LEU A 133 16.36 -9.95 6.70
CA LEU A 133 15.21 -10.14 5.80
C LEU A 133 15.38 -11.35 4.88
N ASP A 134 16.43 -12.15 5.09
CA ASP A 134 16.70 -13.39 4.36
C ASP A 134 16.02 -14.56 5.08
N TYR A 135 14.75 -14.82 4.73
CA TYR A 135 13.91 -15.89 5.29
C TYR A 135 13.16 -16.71 4.23
#